data_AF-A0A2M9EQU6-F1
#
_entry.id   AF-A0A2M9EQU6-F1
#
_cell.length_a   1.000
_cell.length_b   1.000
_cell.length_c   1.000
_cell.angle_alpha   90.00
_cell.angle_beta   90.00
_cell.angle_gamma   90.00
#
_symmetry.space_group_name_H-M   'P 1'
#
loop_
_entity.id
_entity.type
_entity.pdbx_description
1 polymer ?
#
loop_
_entity_poly.entity_id
_entity_poly.type
_entity_poly.pdbx_seq_one_letter_code
_entity_poly.pdbx_strand_id
1 'polypeptide(L)'
;MFEVSFPELIILAVIVLLVLGPERLPRAARLAGLWVRRARAYWHSVKSELDAELMAEEMRHNLEATRKAVAQMEAEARQFEQQMSAPPPQADDGQGQGRSP
;
A
#
# COMPACT_ATOMS: atom_id res chain seq x y z
N MET A 1 11.46 23.14 -25.15
CA MET A 1 11.31 23.96 -26.37
C MET A 1 10.11 23.44 -27.13
N PHE A 2 8.90 23.78 -26.67
CA PHE A 2 7.62 23.50 -27.35
C PHE A 2 6.60 24.51 -26.81
N GLU A 3 6.73 25.75 -27.24
CA GLU A 3 5.73 26.80 -26.96
C GLU A 3 4.62 26.67 -28.00
N VAL A 4 3.75 25.67 -27.84
CA VAL A 4 2.58 25.49 -28.70
C VAL A 4 1.67 26.70 -28.52
N SER A 5 1.84 27.66 -29.41
CA SER A 5 1.14 28.93 -29.37
C SER A 5 -0.22 28.78 -30.06
N PHE A 6 -1.20 29.59 -29.67
CA PHE A 6 -2.56 29.53 -30.23
C PHE A 6 -2.59 29.54 -31.79
N PRO A 7 -1.78 30.34 -32.50
CA PRO A 7 -1.74 30.31 -33.97
C PRO A 7 -1.23 28.98 -34.54
N GLU A 8 -0.29 28.34 -33.86
CA GLU A 8 0.31 27.07 -34.30
C GLU A 8 -0.71 25.93 -34.21
N LEU A 9 -1.56 25.93 -33.18
CA LEU A 9 -2.69 24.99 -33.07
C LEU A 9 -3.69 25.16 -34.22
N ILE A 10 -3.98 26.40 -34.63
CA ILE A 10 -4.89 26.65 -35.77
C ILE A 10 -4.27 26.11 -37.06
N ILE A 11 -2.99 26.39 -37.32
CA ILE A 11 -2.28 25.90 -38.51
C ILE A 11 -2.29 24.36 -38.53
N LEU A 12 -1.97 23.73 -37.40
CA LEU A 12 -2.01 22.29 -37.25
C LEU A 12 -3.42 21.74 -37.54
N ALA A 13 -4.47 22.35 -36.99
CA ALA A 13 -5.86 21.94 -37.22
C ALA A 13 -6.23 22.01 -38.71
N VAL A 14 -5.83 23.07 -39.41
CA VAL A 14 -6.05 23.20 -40.85
C VAL A 14 -5.31 22.12 -41.64
N ILE A 15 -4.05 21.83 -41.30
CA ILE A 15 -3.27 20.77 -41.96
C ILE A 15 -3.93 19.40 -41.75
N VAL A 16 -4.34 19.09 -40.52
CA VAL A 16 -5.02 17.82 -40.22
C VAL A 16 -6.34 17.70 -40.98
N LEU A 17 -7.12 18.78 -41.07
CA LEU A 17 -8.35 18.83 -41.88
C LEU A 17 -8.08 18.64 -43.37
N LEU A 18 -6.98 19.17 -43.89
CA LEU A 18 -6.60 19.02 -45.29
C LEU A 18 -6.16 17.59 -45.62
N VAL A 19 -5.26 17.02 -44.80
CA VAL A 19 -4.65 15.70 -45.02
C VAL A 19 -5.66 14.58 -44.80
N LEU A 20 -6.41 14.64 -43.69
CA LEU A 20 -7.37 13.61 -43.34
C LEU A 20 -8.74 13.85 -44.00
N GLY A 21 -9.08 15.12 -44.27
CA GLY A 21 -10.38 15.55 -44.75
C GLY A 21 -11.34 15.85 -43.58
N PRO A 22 -12.14 16.95 -43.66
CA PRO A 22 -13.06 17.36 -42.59
C PRO A 22 -14.13 16.31 -42.26
N GLU A 23 -14.50 15.47 -43.22
CA GLU A 23 -15.51 14.43 -43.04
C GLU A 23 -14.94 13.16 -42.37
N ARG A 24 -13.61 12.95 -42.45
CA ARG A 24 -12.96 11.71 -41.99
C ARG A 24 -12.34 11.86 -40.60
N LEU A 25 -11.90 13.08 -40.25
CA LEU A 25 -11.44 13.46 -38.92
C LEU A 25 -12.45 13.07 -37.80
N PRO A 26 -13.75 13.41 -37.88
CA PRO A 26 -14.72 13.01 -36.86
C PRO A 26 -14.94 11.50 -36.82
N ARG A 27 -14.78 10.80 -37.95
CA ARG A 27 -14.92 9.33 -38.02
C ARG A 27 -13.73 8.63 -37.34
N ALA A 28 -12.52 9.12 -37.60
CA ALA A 28 -11.29 8.64 -36.96
C ALA A 28 -11.28 8.94 -35.45
N ALA A 29 -11.72 10.13 -35.03
CA ALA A 29 -11.84 10.49 -33.62
C ALA A 29 -12.85 9.60 -32.88
N ARG A 30 -13.98 9.24 -33.52
CA ARG A 30 -14.94 8.30 -32.95
C ARG A 30 -14.35 6.90 -32.77
N LEU A 31 -13.62 6.41 -33.76
CA LEU A 31 -12.90 5.14 -33.67
C LEU A 31 -11.87 5.21 -32.54
N ALA A 32 -10.92 6.15 -32.63
CA ALA A 32 -9.89 6.35 -31.61
C ALA A 32 -10.47 6.50 -30.20
N GLY A 33 -11.58 7.23 -30.04
CA GLY A 33 -12.27 7.38 -28.77
C GLY A 33 -12.82 6.05 -28.22
N LEU A 34 -13.39 5.20 -29.06
CA LEU A 34 -13.84 3.86 -28.67
C LEU A 34 -12.66 2.96 -28.26
N TRP A 35 -11.56 3.01 -29.02
CA TRP A 35 -10.33 2.27 -28.72
C TRP A 35 -9.67 2.76 -27.43
N VAL A 36 -9.61 4.07 -27.20
CA VAL A 36 -9.11 4.67 -25.96
C VAL A 36 -10.01 4.33 -24.78
N ARG A 37 -11.33 4.32 -24.95
CA ARG A 37 -12.27 3.90 -23.89
C ARG A 37 -12.04 2.44 -23.50
N ARG A 38 -11.84 1.57 -24.49
CA ARG A 38 -11.54 0.15 -24.27
C ARG A 38 -10.18 -0.02 -23.59
N ALA A 39 -9.16 0.66 -24.11
CA ALA A 39 -7.82 0.71 -23.52
C ALA A 39 -7.89 1.18 -22.05
N ARG A 40 -8.55 2.29 -21.76
CA ARG A 40 -8.74 2.79 -20.39
C ARG A 40 -9.33 1.73 -19.47
N ALA A 41 -10.33 0.97 -19.92
CA ALA A 41 -10.89 -0.12 -19.14
C ALA A 41 -9.87 -1.25 -18.87
N TYR A 42 -9.01 -1.59 -19.85
CA TYR A 42 -7.90 -2.53 -19.65
C TYR A 42 -6.81 -1.96 -18.73
N TRP A 43 -6.50 -0.66 -18.80
CA TRP A 43 -5.57 -0.03 -17.86
C TRP A 43 -6.11 -0.04 -16.44
N HIS A 44 -7.42 0.11 -16.24
CA HIS A 44 -8.04 -0.05 -14.93
C HIS A 44 -7.96 -1.49 -14.42
N SER A 45 -8.13 -2.50 -15.28
CA SER A 45 -8.01 -3.91 -14.86
C SER A 45 -6.57 -4.31 -14.57
N VAL A 46 -5.62 -3.87 -15.41
CA VAL A 46 -4.18 -4.09 -15.17
C VAL A 46 -3.73 -3.32 -13.93
N LYS A 47 -4.23 -2.10 -13.69
CA LYS A 47 -3.96 -1.38 -12.45
C LYS A 47 -4.59 -2.05 -11.25
N SER A 48 -5.79 -2.64 -11.36
CA SER A 48 -6.40 -3.38 -10.25
C SER A 48 -5.71 -4.71 -9.97
N GLU A 49 -5.13 -5.36 -10.98
CA GLU A 49 -4.30 -6.56 -10.82
C GLU A 49 -2.92 -6.20 -10.27
N LEU A 50 -2.33 -5.09 -10.72
CA LEU A 50 -1.05 -4.60 -10.22
C LEU A 50 -1.17 -4.01 -8.81
N ASP A 51 -2.27 -3.33 -8.48
CA ASP A 51 -2.62 -2.95 -7.10
C ASP A 51 -2.95 -4.18 -6.26
N ALA A 52 -3.53 -5.25 -6.83
CA ALA A 52 -3.75 -6.49 -6.10
C ALA A 52 -2.44 -7.24 -5.80
N GLU A 53 -1.45 -7.19 -6.69
CA GLU A 53 -0.12 -7.77 -6.48
C GLU A 53 0.70 -6.91 -5.48
N LEU A 54 0.69 -5.58 -5.64
CA LEU A 54 1.35 -4.65 -4.71
C LEU A 54 0.69 -4.62 -3.32
N MET A 55 -0.65 -4.70 -3.24
CA MET A 55 -1.36 -4.85 -1.96
C MET A 55 -1.17 -6.23 -1.35
N ALA A 56 -1.00 -7.30 -2.13
CA ALA A 56 -0.73 -8.63 -1.56
C ALA A 56 0.64 -8.67 -0.86
N GLU A 57 1.62 -7.93 -1.39
CA GLU A 57 2.97 -7.83 -0.81
C GLU A 57 2.99 -6.88 0.40
N GLU A 58 2.30 -5.74 0.33
CA GLU A 58 2.12 -4.86 1.50
C GLU A 58 1.27 -5.49 2.61
N MET A 59 0.19 -6.21 2.29
CA MET A 59 -0.63 -6.91 3.30
C MET A 59 0.14 -8.04 3.98
N ARG A 60 0.95 -8.82 3.25
CA ARG A 60 1.80 -9.85 3.86
C ARG A 60 2.81 -9.25 4.82
N HIS A 61 3.48 -8.17 4.42
CA HIS A 61 4.46 -7.51 5.26
C HIS A 61 3.80 -6.93 6.53
N ASN A 62 2.59 -6.35 6.41
CA ASN A 62 1.85 -5.80 7.55
C ASN A 62 1.32 -6.89 8.50
N LEU A 63 0.88 -8.04 7.97
CA LEU A 63 0.45 -9.20 8.76
C LEU A 63 1.63 -9.85 9.50
N GLU A 64 2.78 -9.99 8.86
CA GLU A 64 3.99 -10.49 9.51
C GLU A 64 4.51 -9.54 10.57
N ALA A 65 4.51 -8.23 10.31
CA ALA A 65 4.87 -7.21 11.29
C ALA A 65 3.92 -7.23 12.49
N THR A 66 2.61 -7.35 12.25
CA THR A 66 1.59 -7.44 13.30
C THR A 66 1.74 -8.72 14.12
N ARG A 67 1.98 -9.88 13.49
CA ARG A 67 2.26 -11.14 14.20
C ARG A 67 3.49 -11.03 15.09
N LYS A 68 4.57 -10.42 14.59
CA LYS A 68 5.79 -10.20 15.39
C LYS A 68 5.53 -9.26 16.56
N ALA A 69 4.79 -8.17 16.34
CA ALA A 69 4.43 -7.22 17.40
C ALA A 69 3.57 -7.88 18.49
N VAL A 70 2.57 -8.68 18.12
CA VAL A 70 1.74 -9.45 19.08
C VAL A 70 2.58 -10.48 19.84
N ALA A 71 3.46 -11.22 19.15
CA ALA A 71 4.35 -12.18 19.80
C ALA A 71 5.31 -11.51 20.80
N GLN A 72 5.79 -10.31 20.51
CA GLN A 72 6.61 -9.52 21.43
C GLN A 72 5.81 -9.06 22.64
N MET A 73 4.59 -8.54 22.45
CA MET A 73 3.70 -8.15 23.56
C MET A 73 3.36 -9.33 24.46
N GLU A 74 3.09 -10.52 23.91
CA GLU A 74 2.86 -11.72 24.72
C GLU A 74 4.09 -12.13 25.53
N ALA A 75 5.29 -12.03 24.94
CA ALA A 75 6.53 -12.34 25.64
C ALA A 75 6.77 -11.36 26.79
N GLU A 76 6.52 -10.07 26.54
CA GLU A 76 6.67 -9.00 27.53
C GLU A 76 5.62 -9.12 28.65
N ALA A 77 4.38 -9.44 28.32
CA ALA A 77 3.31 -9.72 29.29
C ALA A 77 3.65 -10.92 30.18
N ARG A 78 4.15 -12.02 29.61
CA ARG A 78 4.62 -13.19 30.39
C ARG A 78 5.80 -12.84 31.30
N GLN A 79 6.70 -11.97 30.85
CA GLN A 79 7.81 -11.49 31.69
C GLN A 79 7.31 -10.60 32.84
N PHE A 80 6.31 -9.75 32.57
CA PHE A 80 5.67 -8.91 33.58
C PHE A 80 4.93 -9.76 34.62
N GLU A 81 4.20 -10.78 34.16
CA GLU A 81 3.54 -11.77 35.03
C GLU A 81 4.56 -12.57 35.85
N GLN A 82 5.72 -12.92 35.31
CA GLN A 82 6.80 -13.59 36.06
C GLN A 82 7.47 -12.67 37.07
N GLN A 83 7.63 -11.38 36.77
CA GLN A 83 8.15 -10.40 37.73
C GLN A 83 7.15 -10.14 38.86
N MET A 84 5.84 -10.15 38.57
CA MET A 84 4.79 -10.01 39.59
C MET A 84 4.50 -11.31 40.35
N SER A 85 4.66 -12.48 39.71
CA SER A 85 4.46 -13.79 40.33
C SER A 85 5.73 -14.37 40.94
N ALA A 86 6.88 -13.71 40.80
CA ALA A 86 8.07 -14.04 41.57
C ALA A 86 7.69 -13.96 43.05
N PRO A 87 7.71 -15.08 43.79
CA PRO A 87 7.41 -15.06 45.22
C PRO A 87 8.35 -14.03 45.86
N PRO A 88 7.86 -13.15 46.76
CA PRO A 88 8.73 -12.21 47.45
C PRO A 88 9.89 -13.03 48.06
N PRO A 89 11.15 -12.55 47.95
CA PRO A 89 12.28 -13.23 48.55
C PRO A 89 11.88 -13.47 50.00
N GLN A 90 11.70 -14.75 50.34
CA GLN A 90 11.34 -15.16 51.69
C GLN A 90 12.43 -14.55 52.54
N ALA A 91 12.05 -13.54 53.32
CA ALA A 91 12.89 -12.99 54.35
C ALA A 91 13.31 -14.21 55.15
N ASP A 92 14.62 -14.49 55.11
CA ASP A 92 15.29 -15.50 55.91
C ASP A 92 15.17 -15.04 57.36
N ASP A 93 13.96 -15.15 57.88
CA ASP A 93 13.61 -14.94 59.27
C ASP A 93 14.03 -16.21 60.00
N GLY A 94 15.34 -16.44 60.03
CA GLY A 94 16.01 -17.38 60.93
C GLY A 94 15.91 -16.90 62.38
N GLN A 95 14.70 -16.59 62.84
CA GLN A 95 14.43 -16.45 64.25
C GLN A 95 14.29 -17.84 64.88
N GLY A 96 15.03 -18.06 65.96
CA GLY A 96 14.53 -18.90 67.05
C GLY A 96 15.02 -20.34 67.05
N GLN A 97 16.33 -20.55 67.12
CA GLN A 97 16.84 -21.72 67.85
C GLN A 97 17.33 -21.30 69.23
N GLY A 98 16.38 -20.84 70.04
CA GLY A 98 16.48 -20.92 71.50
C GLY A 98 16.09 -22.33 71.94
N ARG A 99 17.06 -23.13 72.38
CA ARG A 99 16.83 -24.17 73.39
C ARG A 99 18.15 -24.56 74.06
N SER A 100 18.31 -23.99 75.25
CA SER A 100 19.12 -24.40 76.41
C SER A 100 18.93 -25.89 76.76
N PRO A 101 19.64 -26.47 77.75
CA PRO A 101 20.58 -25.87 78.73
C PRO A 101 22.00 -26.46 78.74
#